data_AF-A0A0L6WBV7-F1
#
_entry.id   AF-A0A0L6WBV7-F1
#
_cell.length_a   1.000
_cell.length_b   1.000
_cell.length_c   1.000
_cell.angle_alpha   90.00
_cell.angle_beta   90.00
_cell.angle_gamma   90.00
#
_symmetry.space_group_name_H-M   'P 1'
#
loop_
_entity.id
_entity.type
_entity.pdbx_description
1 polymer ?
#
loop_
_entity_poly.entity_id
_entity_poly.type
_entity_poly.pdbx_seq_one_letter_code
_entity_poly.pdbx_strand_id
1 'polypeptide(L)'
;SYGTAKSGVCLYYALLLLLQLLISLGRRIYGLVVSVLIAGDLSTTMSLAKGFVQLGAGLSVGLAGLAAGFSIGIVGDAGVRETAQQPKLFVCMILILIFAEVLGLNGLIVALIMNTSAGSMTVCPVLYLPLDANVSKSVLRNFTPTTEAQEF
;
A
#
# COMPACT_ATOMS: atom_id res chain seq x y z
N SER A 1 -0.78 -1.58 -14.96
CA SER A 1 -0.90 -1.62 -16.43
C SER A 1 -1.81 -2.71 -16.99
N TYR A 2 -2.02 -3.85 -16.31
CA TYR A 2 -2.85 -4.93 -16.89
C TYR A 2 -4.33 -4.55 -17.07
N GLY A 3 -4.95 -3.93 -16.05
CA GLY A 3 -6.35 -3.49 -16.13
C GLY A 3 -6.62 -2.44 -17.23
N THR A 4 -5.73 -1.46 -17.37
CA THR A 4 -5.82 -0.40 -18.40
C THR A 4 -5.52 -0.91 -19.83
N ALA A 5 -4.69 -1.95 -19.97
CA ALA A 5 -4.36 -2.53 -21.27
C ALA A 5 -5.50 -3.40 -21.83
N LYS A 6 -6.22 -4.13 -20.95
CA LYS A 6 -7.37 -4.93 -21.37
C LYS A 6 -8.65 -4.10 -21.54
N SER A 7 -8.86 -3.08 -20.72
CA SER A 7 -10.05 -2.22 -20.81
C SER A 7 -10.04 -1.25 -22.01
N GLY A 8 -8.92 -1.13 -22.73
CA GLY A 8 -8.77 -0.25 -23.90
C GLY A 8 -9.50 -0.71 -25.16
N VAL A 9 -9.97 -1.97 -25.22
CA VAL A 9 -10.64 -2.53 -26.42
C VAL A 9 -12.17 -2.44 -26.33
N CYS A 10 -12.69 -1.92 -25.21
CA CYS A 10 -14.13 -1.86 -24.92
C CYS A 10 -14.61 -0.44 -24.52
N LEU A 11 -13.99 0.61 -25.09
CA LEU A 11 -14.49 2.00 -24.99
C LEU A 11 -15.86 2.15 -25.64
N TYR A 12 -16.94 2.21 -24.87
CA TYR A 12 -18.25 2.59 -25.42
C TYR A 12 -18.54 4.09 -25.38
N TYR A 13 -17.84 4.90 -24.56
CA TYR A 13 -17.92 6.37 -24.62
C TYR A 13 -16.59 6.99 -24.16
N ALA A 14 -15.95 7.78 -25.03
CA ALA A 14 -14.67 8.46 -24.76
C ALA A 14 -14.66 9.34 -23.49
N LEU A 15 -15.82 9.69 -22.92
CA LEU A 15 -15.96 10.52 -21.71
C LEU A 15 -15.76 9.74 -20.40
N LEU A 16 -16.16 8.45 -20.33
CA LEU A 16 -15.99 7.60 -19.14
C LEU A 16 -14.55 7.09 -18.97
N LEU A 17 -13.76 7.11 -20.04
CA LEU A 17 -12.35 6.73 -20.00
C LEU A 17 -11.54 7.67 -19.10
N LEU A 18 -11.88 8.96 -19.09
CA LEU A 18 -11.24 9.93 -18.20
C LEU A 18 -11.53 9.61 -16.73
N LEU A 19 -12.74 9.15 -16.41
CA LEU A 19 -13.13 8.75 -15.05
C LEU A 19 -12.40 7.46 -14.60
N GLN A 20 -12.33 6.43 -15.45
CA GLN A 20 -11.59 5.20 -15.16
C GLN A 20 -10.08 5.44 -15.05
N LEU A 21 -9.53 6.39 -15.81
CA LEU A 21 -8.12 6.76 -15.74
C LEU A 21 -7.83 7.49 -14.42
N LEU A 22 -8.72 8.39 -13.96
CA LEU A 22 -8.64 8.99 -12.62
C LEU A 22 -8.67 7.95 -11.51
N ILE A 23 -9.58 6.96 -11.57
CA ILE A 23 -9.67 5.89 -10.55
C ILE A 23 -8.44 4.97 -10.62
N SER A 24 -7.95 4.63 -11.81
CA SER A 24 -6.74 3.81 -11.99
C SER A 24 -5.44 4.53 -11.56
N LEU A 25 -5.40 5.86 -11.64
CA LEU A 25 -4.30 6.68 -11.12
C LEU A 25 -4.21 6.61 -9.59
N GLY A 26 -5.35 6.53 -8.88
CA GLY A 26 -5.43 6.34 -7.43
C GLY A 26 -4.61 5.15 -6.93
N ARG A 27 -4.79 3.97 -7.53
CA ARG A 27 -3.98 2.78 -7.18
C ARG A 27 -2.48 2.93 -7.44
N ARG A 28 -2.07 3.68 -8.46
CA ARG A 28 -0.65 3.88 -8.80
C ARG A 28 0.05 4.82 -7.82
N ILE A 29 -0.65 5.84 -7.32
CA ILE A 29 -0.08 6.74 -6.33
C ILE A 29 0.14 6.05 -4.98
N TYR A 30 -0.70 5.08 -4.59
CA TYR A 30 -0.52 4.37 -3.32
C TYR A 30 0.80 3.60 -3.26
N GLY A 31 1.16 2.90 -4.34
CA GLY A 31 2.47 2.23 -4.45
C GLY A 31 3.65 3.23 -4.50
N LEU A 32 3.47 4.37 -5.18
CA LEU A 32 4.48 5.44 -5.23
C LEU A 32 4.73 6.04 -3.84
N VAL A 33 3.67 6.35 -3.09
CA VAL A 33 3.71 6.92 -1.74
C VAL A 33 4.48 5.99 -0.80
N VAL A 34 4.20 4.68 -0.82
CA VAL A 34 4.94 3.73 0.02
C VAL A 34 6.42 3.65 -0.39
N SER A 35 6.72 3.70 -1.68
CA SER A 35 8.10 3.64 -2.16
C SER A 35 8.93 4.85 -1.73
N VAL A 36 8.38 6.08 -1.78
CA VAL A 36 9.08 7.29 -1.32
C VAL A 36 9.23 7.32 0.20
N LEU A 37 8.25 6.79 0.93
CA LEU A 37 8.26 6.76 2.39
C LEU A 37 9.32 5.78 2.92
N ILE A 38 9.46 4.60 2.27
CA ILE A 38 10.54 3.67 2.56
C ILE A 38 11.90 4.29 2.18
N ALA A 39 12.02 4.92 1.00
CA ALA A 39 13.26 5.56 0.55
C ALA A 39 13.78 6.63 1.53
N GLY A 40 12.88 7.36 2.20
CA GLY A 40 13.22 8.36 3.20
C GLY A 40 13.73 7.79 4.54
N ASP A 41 13.43 6.53 4.86
CA ASP A 41 13.80 5.88 6.13
C ASP A 41 15.00 4.92 5.99
N LEU A 42 15.63 4.85 4.80
CA LEU A 42 16.81 4.03 4.57
C LEU A 42 18.04 4.62 5.28
N SER A 43 18.68 3.80 6.13
CA SER A 43 19.94 4.11 6.80
C SER A 43 20.93 2.96 6.60
N THR A 44 22.23 3.28 6.54
CA THR A 44 23.33 2.31 6.36
C THR A 44 23.50 1.36 7.55
N THR A 45 22.89 1.68 8.71
CA THR A 45 22.92 0.87 9.93
C THR A 45 21.51 0.39 10.30
N MET A 46 20.95 -0.55 9.51
CA MET A 46 19.65 -1.16 9.82
C MET A 46 19.79 -2.60 10.32
N SER A 47 18.92 -3.00 11.26
CA SER A 47 18.75 -4.41 11.62
C SER A 47 18.13 -5.18 10.45
N LEU A 48 18.54 -6.43 10.25
CA LEU A 48 18.00 -7.31 9.20
C LEU A 48 16.47 -7.45 9.31
N ALA A 49 15.94 -7.46 10.54
CA ALA A 49 14.51 -7.50 10.81
C ALA A 49 13.77 -6.25 10.27
N LYS A 50 14.36 -5.05 10.42
CA LYS A 50 13.79 -3.81 9.89
C LYS A 50 13.73 -3.84 8.36
N GLY A 51 14.78 -4.36 7.71
CA GLY A 51 14.83 -4.54 6.27
C GLY A 51 13.74 -5.47 5.72
N PHE A 52 13.50 -6.62 6.37
CA PHE A 52 12.43 -7.53 5.95
C PHE A 52 11.03 -6.95 6.14
N VAL A 53 10.80 -6.13 7.18
CA VAL A 53 9.52 -5.46 7.38
C VAL A 53 9.27 -4.41 6.31
N GLN A 54 10.26 -3.60 5.94
CA GLN A 54 10.15 -2.62 4.85
C GLN A 54 9.92 -3.30 3.49
N LEU A 55 10.62 -4.41 3.22
CA LEU A 55 10.38 -5.22 2.03
C LEU A 55 8.95 -5.78 2.01
N GLY A 56 8.48 -6.32 3.13
CA GLY A 56 7.12 -6.86 3.29
C GLY A 56 6.03 -5.79 3.11
N ALA A 57 6.25 -4.59 3.64
CA ALA A 57 5.34 -3.46 3.49
C ALA A 57 5.17 -3.05 2.01
N GLY A 58 6.27 -2.91 1.27
CA GLY A 58 6.24 -2.59 -0.16
C GLY A 58 5.61 -3.71 -1.02
N LEU A 59 5.87 -4.97 -0.69
CA LEU A 59 5.37 -6.12 -1.45
C LEU A 59 3.86 -6.33 -1.21
N SER A 60 3.37 -6.11 0.01
CA SER A 60 1.94 -6.20 0.36
C SER A 60 1.09 -5.22 -0.45
N VAL A 61 1.47 -3.94 -0.51
CA VAL A 61 0.73 -2.92 -1.29
C VAL A 61 0.83 -3.19 -2.79
N GLY A 62 2.00 -3.64 -3.28
CA GLY A 62 2.22 -3.95 -4.69
C GLY A 62 1.37 -5.11 -5.19
N LEU A 63 1.32 -6.22 -4.45
CA LEU A 63 0.50 -7.38 -4.81
C LEU A 63 -0.99 -7.10 -4.67
N ALA A 64 -1.42 -6.37 -3.64
CA ALA A 64 -2.82 -5.97 -3.48
C ALA A 64 -3.28 -5.09 -4.67
N GLY A 65 -2.46 -4.11 -5.06
CA GLY A 65 -2.75 -3.24 -6.22
C GLY A 65 -2.76 -3.99 -7.55
N LEU A 66 -1.89 -5.00 -7.73
CA LEU A 66 -1.85 -5.85 -8.91
C LEU A 66 -3.11 -6.74 -9.00
N ALA A 67 -3.49 -7.40 -7.90
CA ALA A 67 -4.68 -8.24 -7.83
C ALA A 67 -5.97 -7.44 -8.11
N ALA A 68 -6.11 -6.25 -7.50
CA ALA A 68 -7.22 -5.34 -7.77
C ALA A 68 -7.24 -4.90 -9.25
N GLY A 69 -6.08 -4.56 -9.82
CA GLY A 69 -5.94 -4.23 -11.23
C GLY A 69 -6.28 -5.36 -12.20
N PHE A 70 -6.03 -6.60 -11.80
CA PHE A 70 -6.37 -7.79 -12.59
C PHE A 70 -7.88 -8.06 -12.58
N SER A 71 -8.51 -8.02 -11.41
CA SER A 71 -9.96 -8.20 -11.25
C SER A 71 -10.75 -7.16 -12.05
N ILE A 72 -10.36 -5.89 -11.94
CA ILE A 72 -10.97 -4.78 -12.69
C ILE A 72 -10.80 -4.95 -14.20
N GLY A 73 -9.65 -5.45 -14.65
CA GLY A 73 -9.41 -5.72 -16.08
C GLY A 73 -10.35 -6.78 -16.66
N ILE A 74 -10.64 -7.84 -15.89
CA ILE A 74 -11.54 -8.92 -16.34
C ILE A 74 -13.00 -8.48 -16.28
N VAL A 75 -13.42 -7.85 -15.18
CA VAL A 75 -14.81 -7.38 -15.03
C VAL A 75 -15.11 -6.26 -16.03
N GLY A 76 -14.15 -5.39 -16.33
CA GLY A 76 -14.32 -4.35 -17.35
C GLY A 76 -14.53 -4.92 -18.76
N ASP A 77 -13.78 -5.97 -19.13
CA ASP A 77 -13.89 -6.62 -20.44
C ASP A 77 -15.25 -7.34 -20.61
N ALA A 78 -15.67 -8.09 -19.58
CA ALA A 78 -16.97 -8.76 -19.57
C ALA A 78 -18.15 -7.76 -19.46
N GLY A 79 -18.01 -6.76 -18.60
CA GLY A 79 -19.06 -5.80 -18.28
C GLY A 79 -19.47 -4.92 -19.46
N VAL A 80 -18.54 -4.58 -20.37
CA VAL A 80 -18.87 -3.79 -21.56
C VAL A 80 -19.69 -4.61 -22.57
N ARG A 81 -19.34 -5.88 -22.78
CA ARG A 81 -20.09 -6.76 -23.68
C ARG A 81 -21.53 -6.95 -23.22
N GLU A 82 -21.73 -7.10 -21.91
CA GLU A 82 -23.05 -7.25 -21.29
C GLU A 82 -23.84 -5.92 -21.28
N THR A 83 -23.17 -4.78 -21.07
CA THR A 83 -23.82 -3.46 -21.07
C THR A 83 -24.37 -3.08 -22.45
N ALA A 84 -23.75 -3.55 -23.54
CA ALA A 84 -24.25 -3.36 -24.90
C ALA A 84 -25.58 -4.11 -25.17
N GLN A 85 -25.84 -5.20 -24.46
CA GLN A 85 -27.09 -5.96 -24.57
C GLN A 85 -28.17 -5.45 -23.61
N GLN A 86 -27.79 -5.03 -22.39
CA GLN A 86 -28.71 -4.51 -21.40
C GLN A 86 -28.10 -3.34 -20.59
N PRO A 87 -28.57 -2.09 -20.78
CA PRO A 87 -28.01 -0.92 -20.09
C PRO A 87 -28.23 -0.95 -18.57
N LYS A 88 -29.20 -1.76 -18.07
CA LYS A 88 -29.43 -1.96 -16.63
C LYS A 88 -28.26 -2.60 -15.88
N LEU A 89 -27.35 -3.28 -16.57
CA LEU A 89 -26.18 -3.93 -15.96
C LEU A 89 -25.03 -2.94 -15.67
N PHE A 90 -25.13 -1.69 -16.15
CA PHE A 90 -24.12 -0.66 -15.98
C PHE A 90 -23.83 -0.34 -14.50
N VAL A 91 -24.87 -0.31 -13.66
CA VAL A 91 -24.73 -0.02 -12.22
C VAL A 91 -23.98 -1.14 -11.49
N CYS A 92 -24.24 -2.41 -11.86
CA CYS A 92 -23.53 -3.57 -11.30
C CYS A 92 -22.03 -3.54 -11.63
N MET A 93 -21.67 -3.14 -12.86
CA MET A 93 -20.28 -3.00 -13.26
C MET A 93 -19.56 -1.95 -12.39
N ILE A 94 -20.18 -0.78 -12.19
CA ILE A 94 -19.62 0.31 -11.36
C ILE A 94 -19.43 -0.11 -9.90
N LEU A 95 -20.39 -0.82 -9.31
CA LEU A 95 -20.29 -1.30 -7.92
C LEU A 95 -19.06 -2.17 -7.71
N ILE A 96 -18.81 -3.13 -8.61
CA ILE A 96 -17.62 -4.00 -8.52
C ILE A 96 -16.32 -3.23 -8.75
N LEU A 97 -16.31 -2.25 -9.66
CA LEU A 97 -15.14 -1.39 -9.90
C LEU A 97 -14.75 -0.60 -8.64
N ILE A 98 -15.71 -0.12 -7.86
CA ILE A 98 -15.47 0.63 -6.61
C ILE A 98 -15.01 -0.31 -5.49
N PHE A 99 -15.66 -1.47 -5.31
CA PHE A 99 -15.22 -2.44 -4.29
C PHE A 99 -13.80 -2.94 -4.53
N ALA A 100 -13.43 -3.14 -5.79
CA ALA A 100 -12.08 -3.51 -6.15
C ALA A 100 -11.04 -2.41 -5.85
N GLU A 101 -11.42 -1.13 -5.87
CA GLU A 101 -10.55 -0.02 -5.47
C GLU A 101 -10.23 -0.05 -3.97
N VAL A 102 -11.23 -0.34 -3.13
CA VAL A 102 -11.06 -0.44 -1.67
C VAL A 102 -10.08 -1.55 -1.28
N LEU A 103 -10.01 -2.65 -2.05
CA LEU A 103 -9.00 -3.70 -1.83
C LEU A 103 -7.56 -3.18 -1.99
N GLY A 104 -7.33 -2.25 -2.92
CA GLY A 104 -6.03 -1.59 -3.09
C GLY A 104 -5.69 -0.63 -1.94
N LEU A 105 -6.69 0.12 -1.45
CA LEU A 105 -6.54 1.02 -0.29
C LEU A 105 -6.21 0.25 1.00
N ASN A 106 -6.83 -0.90 1.21
CA ASN A 106 -6.54 -1.74 2.38
C ASN A 106 -5.07 -2.19 2.40
N GLY A 107 -4.47 -2.48 1.24
CA GLY A 107 -3.05 -2.81 1.13
C GLY A 107 -2.13 -1.65 1.53
N LEU A 108 -2.51 -0.40 1.22
CA LEU A 108 -1.76 0.80 1.62
C LEU A 108 -1.79 1.00 3.14
N ILE A 109 -2.97 0.88 3.76
CA ILE A 109 -3.15 1.07 5.21
C ILE A 109 -2.27 0.09 5.98
N VAL A 110 -2.28 -1.18 5.56
CA VAL A 110 -1.47 -2.24 6.16
C VAL A 110 0.03 -1.96 6.00
N ALA A 111 0.47 -1.47 4.83
CA ALA A 111 1.87 -1.09 4.60
C ALA A 111 2.31 0.09 5.49
N LEU A 112 1.45 1.08 5.72
CA LEU A 112 1.73 2.22 6.61
C LEU A 112 1.89 1.77 8.07
N ILE A 113 1.01 0.88 8.54
CA ILE A 113 1.08 0.32 9.90
C ILE A 113 2.37 -0.50 10.09
N MET A 114 2.77 -1.29 9.09
CA MET A 114 4.05 -2.00 9.12
C MET A 114 5.25 -1.03 9.16
N ASN A 115 5.19 0.07 8.42
CA ASN A 115 6.28 1.04 8.38
C ASN A 115 6.43 1.81 9.69
N THR A 116 5.34 2.22 10.35
CA THR A 116 5.43 2.86 11.69
C THR A 116 5.97 1.88 12.74
N SER A 117 5.60 0.60 12.65
CA SER A 117 6.13 -0.45 13.52
C SER A 117 7.63 -0.69 13.27
N ALA A 118 8.07 -0.62 12.02
CA ALA A 118 9.49 -0.72 11.64
C ALA A 118 10.34 0.44 12.19
N GLY A 119 9.77 1.63 12.32
CA GLY A 119 10.42 2.78 12.96
C GLY A 119 10.72 2.56 14.45
N SER A 120 9.90 1.75 15.14
CA SER A 120 10.08 1.40 16.56
C SER A 120 11.09 0.26 16.77
N MET A 121 11.45 -0.47 15.71
CA MET A 121 12.48 -1.52 15.75
C MET A 121 13.86 -0.88 15.71
N THR A 122 14.29 -0.38 16.87
CA THR A 122 15.63 0.13 17.09
C THR A 122 16.67 -0.97 16.97
N VAL A 123 17.82 -0.58 16.44
CA VAL A 123 19.05 -1.36 16.32
C VAL A 123 19.31 -2.06 17.65
N CYS A 124 19.33 -3.40 17.66
CA CYS A 124 19.94 -4.12 18.78
C CYS A 124 21.44 -3.81 18.74
N PRO A 125 22.02 -3.08 19.72
CA PRO A 125 23.47 -2.87 19.77
C PRO A 125 24.22 -4.16 20.19
N VAL A 126 23.50 -5.25 20.43
CA VAL A 126 24.01 -6.49 21.06
C VAL A 126 25.00 -7.29 20.19
N LEU A 127 25.10 -7.03 18.88
CA LEU A 127 26.01 -7.80 18.02
C LEU A 127 27.31 -7.08 17.67
N TYR A 128 27.56 -5.86 18.18
CA TYR A 128 28.76 -5.09 17.82
C TYR A 128 29.60 -4.51 18.98
N LEU A 129 29.37 -4.89 20.23
CA LEU A 129 30.31 -4.55 21.32
C LEU A 129 30.53 -5.72 22.30
N PRO A 130 31.73 -6.32 22.35
CA PRO A 130 32.36 -6.43 23.65
C PRO A 130 32.77 -5.01 24.07
N LEU A 131 32.35 -4.56 25.27
CA LEU A 131 32.91 -3.40 26.01
C LEU A 131 32.17 -2.04 26.03
N ASP A 132 30.84 -1.95 26.18
CA ASP A 132 30.24 -0.75 26.81
C ASP A 132 28.94 -1.04 27.58
N ALA A 133 29.05 -1.10 28.91
CA ALA A 133 27.93 -1.28 29.84
C ALA A 133 27.14 0.02 30.12
N ASN A 134 27.49 1.13 29.47
CA ASN A 134 26.88 2.45 29.67
C ASN A 134 25.77 2.73 28.65
N VAL A 135 25.89 2.21 27.42
CA VAL A 135 24.85 2.32 26.37
C VAL A 135 23.52 1.65 26.77
N SER A 136 23.56 0.57 27.56
CA SER A 136 22.35 -0.14 28.03
C SER A 136 21.42 0.77 28.86
N LYS A 137 21.97 1.72 29.64
CA LYS A 137 21.17 2.68 30.44
C LYS A 137 20.59 3.84 29.61
N SER A 138 21.14 4.13 28.43
CA SER A 138 20.60 5.17 27.54
C SER A 138 19.52 4.61 26.61
N VAL A 139 19.57 3.32 26.28
CA VAL A 139 18.50 2.63 25.53
C VAL A 139 17.30 2.29 26.42
N LEU A 140 17.52 1.87 27.67
CA LEU A 140 16.45 1.64 28.65
C LEU A 140 15.65 2.91 29.01
N ARG A 141 16.22 4.11 28.83
CA ARG A 141 15.52 5.39 29.08
C ARG A 141 14.61 5.83 27.94
N ASN A 142 14.78 5.29 26.73
CA ASN A 142 13.92 5.60 25.58
C ASN A 142 12.80 4.59 25.36
N PHE A 143 12.78 3.48 26.12
CA PHE A 143 11.77 2.43 26.05
C PHE A 143 10.71 2.48 27.16
N THR A 144 10.79 3.44 28.09
CA THR A 144 9.66 3.77 28.97
C THR A 144 8.69 4.69 28.22
N PRO A 145 7.47 4.26 27.88
CA PRO A 145 6.46 5.17 27.36
C PRO A 145 6.15 6.21 28.45
N THR A 146 6.18 7.48 28.06
CA THR A 146 5.70 8.61 28.86
C THR A 146 4.19 8.50 29.07
N THR A 147 3.75 7.72 30.07
CA THR A 147 2.45 7.92 30.72
C THR A 147 2.63 8.91 31.86
N GLU A 148 2.80 10.21 31.55
CA GLU A 148 2.61 11.35 32.49
C GLU A 148 2.45 12.71 31.74
N ALA A 149 1.54 12.82 30.75
CA ALA A 149 1.14 14.15 30.23
C ALA A 149 -0.27 14.18 29.61
N GLN A 150 -1.25 13.66 30.33
CA GLN A 150 -2.68 14.00 30.17
C GLN A 150 -3.29 13.98 31.57
N GLU A 151 -2.97 14.96 32.41
CA GLU A 151 -3.88 15.36 33.49
C GLU A 151 -3.75 16.87 33.74
N PHE A 152 -4.89 17.56 33.55
CA PHE A 152 -5.20 18.99 33.64
C PHE A 152 -4.73 19.93 32.51
#